data_AF-A0A140NFC4-F1
#
_entry.id   AF-A0A140NFC4-F1
#
_cell.length_a   1.000
_cell.length_b   1.000
_cell.length_c   1.000
_cell.angle_alpha   90.00
_cell.angle_beta   90.00
_cell.angle_gamma   90.00
#
_symmetry.space_group_name_H-M   'P 1'
#
loop_
_entity.id
_entity.type
_entity.pdbx_description
1 polymer ?
#
loop_
_entity_poly.entity_id
_entity_poly.type
_entity_poly.pdbx_seq_one_letter_code
_entity_poly.pdbx_strand_id
1 'polypeptide(L)'
;MIYPIIEEALHRYSQLVFHEQREKYEDPARIGAFLETLITETCRALEVQIVDSGGDSWSVDSGESFSLWLSSHPGELSINPQPHEDETSLRGLLYELITCESVKTVLRRTDYEEAVVAGRMAAGY
;
A
#
# COMPACT_ATOMS: atom_id res chain seq x y z
N MET A 1 7.28 10.43 2.18
CA MET A 1 8.58 9.82 2.55
C MET A 1 8.45 8.33 2.40
N ILE A 2 9.28 7.67 1.57
CA ILE A 2 9.15 6.23 1.26
C ILE A 2 9.83 5.32 2.30
N TYR A 3 10.83 5.82 3.02
CA TYR A 3 11.61 5.01 3.98
C TYR A 3 10.77 4.36 5.08
N PRO A 4 9.84 5.07 5.78
CA PRO A 4 9.03 4.44 6.82
C PRO A 4 8.16 3.29 6.31
N ILE A 5 7.64 3.42 5.08
CA ILE A 5 6.82 2.41 4.40
C ILE A 5 7.65 1.13 4.18
N ILE A 6 8.89 1.28 3.70
CA ILE A 6 9.80 0.15 3.46
C ILE A 6 10.26 -0.49 4.78
N GLU A 7 10.58 0.33 5.78
CA GLU A 7 11.01 -0.14 7.10
C GLU A 7 9.93 -0.98 7.77
N GLU A 8 8.67 -0.54 7.73
CA GLU A 8 7.55 -1.30 8.29
C GLU A 8 7.34 -2.62 7.54
N ALA A 9 7.40 -2.62 6.21
CA ALA A 9 7.29 -3.84 5.42
C ALA A 9 8.41 -4.85 5.75
N LEU A 10 9.66 -4.38 5.87
CA LEU A 10 10.80 -5.20 6.28
C LEU A 10 10.66 -5.70 7.72
N HIS A 11 10.17 -4.85 8.63
CA HIS A 11 9.89 -5.22 10.01
C HIS A 11 8.87 -6.36 10.05
N ARG A 12 7.75 -6.23 9.32
CA ARG A 12 6.72 -7.26 9.24
C ARG A 12 7.25 -8.57 8.65
N TYR A 13 8.05 -8.51 7.59
CA TYR A 13 8.74 -9.67 7.03
C TYR A 13 9.63 -10.37 8.05
N SER A 14 10.33 -9.61 8.89
CA SER A 14 11.23 -10.13 9.92
C SER A 14 10.51 -10.84 11.07
N GLN A 15 9.29 -10.41 11.39
CA GLN A 15 8.45 -11.05 12.41
C GLN A 15 7.99 -12.45 11.99
N LEU A 16 7.91 -12.70 10.67
CA LEU A 16 7.46 -13.97 10.11
C LEU A 16 8.62 -14.90 9.74
N VAL A 17 9.80 -14.75 10.34
CA VAL A 17 10.92 -15.66 10.06
C VAL A 17 10.73 -16.99 10.81
N PHE A 18 10.25 -16.96 12.05
CA PHE A 18 10.03 -18.14 12.87
C PHE A 18 8.68 -18.07 13.60
N HIS A 19 7.95 -19.18 13.63
CA HIS A 19 6.85 -19.43 14.56
C HIS A 19 7.38 -19.45 16.01
N GLU A 20 6.47 -19.34 16.98
CA GLU A 20 6.80 -19.48 18.41
C GLU A 20 7.52 -20.81 18.73
N GLN A 21 7.24 -21.85 17.93
CA GLN A 21 7.84 -23.19 18.03
C GLN A 21 9.18 -23.33 17.28
N ARG A 22 9.76 -22.23 16.77
CA ARG A 22 10.98 -22.20 15.91
C ARG A 22 10.85 -22.87 14.55
N GLU A 23 9.64 -23.17 14.11
CA GLU A 23 9.40 -23.57 12.72
C GLU A 23 9.43 -22.33 11.82
N LYS A 24 9.90 -22.46 10.58
CA LYS A 24 9.96 -21.33 9.65
C LYS A 24 8.59 -21.17 8.98
N TYR A 25 8.05 -19.95 8.92
CA TYR A 25 6.88 -19.69 8.07
C TYR A 25 7.22 -19.98 6.61
N GLU A 26 6.22 -20.40 5.85
CA GLU A 26 6.36 -20.58 4.41
C GLU A 26 6.80 -19.27 3.75
N ASP A 27 7.79 -19.35 2.84
CA ASP A 27 8.30 -18.16 2.14
C ASP A 27 7.20 -17.36 1.40
N PRO A 28 6.17 -17.99 0.79
CA PRO A 28 5.02 -17.27 0.24
C PRO A 28 4.26 -16.42 1.26
N ALA A 29 4.07 -16.90 2.49
CA ALA A 29 3.40 -16.15 3.54
C ALA A 29 4.22 -14.91 3.95
N ARG A 30 5.54 -15.07 4.05
CA ARG A 30 6.48 -14.00 4.40
C ARG A 30 6.51 -12.91 3.32
N ILE A 31 6.62 -13.32 2.06
CA ILE A 31 6.57 -12.41 0.90
C ILE A 31 5.21 -11.73 0.84
N GLY A 32 4.12 -12.47 1.06
CA GLY A 32 2.77 -11.92 1.08
C GLY A 32 2.61 -10.83 2.14
N ALA A 33 3.04 -11.08 3.38
CA ALA A 33 2.97 -10.08 4.44
C ALA A 33 3.83 -8.84 4.14
N PHE A 34 5.03 -9.01 3.58
CA PHE A 34 5.85 -7.89 3.12
C PHE A 34 5.11 -7.01 2.11
N LEU A 35 4.52 -7.63 1.08
CA LEU A 35 3.80 -6.93 0.01
C LEU A 35 2.53 -6.26 0.53
N GLU A 36 1.78 -6.97 1.38
CA GLU A 36 0.56 -6.43 2.00
C GLU A 36 0.88 -5.18 2.81
N THR A 37 1.91 -5.22 3.65
CA THR A 37 2.32 -4.07 4.47
C THR A 37 2.81 -2.93 3.60
N LEU A 38 3.58 -3.21 2.54
CA LEU A 38 4.03 -2.18 1.60
C LEU A 38 2.84 -1.48 0.92
N ILE A 39 1.82 -2.23 0.51
CA ILE A 39 0.58 -1.69 -0.08
C ILE A 39 -0.21 -0.89 0.95
N THR A 40 -0.43 -1.44 2.14
CA THR A 40 -1.23 -0.83 3.21
C THR A 40 -0.62 0.51 3.66
N GLU A 41 0.68 0.55 3.92
CA GLU A 41 1.36 1.80 4.32
C GLU A 41 1.44 2.82 3.18
N THR A 42 1.50 2.36 1.92
CA THR A 42 1.38 3.26 0.75
C THR A 42 -0.02 3.85 0.63
N CYS A 43 -1.07 3.05 0.82
CA CYS A 43 -2.46 3.55 0.81
C CYS A 43 -2.62 4.62 1.89
N ARG A 44 -2.21 4.35 3.14
CA ARG A 44 -2.25 5.32 4.24
C ARG A 44 -1.49 6.61 3.95
N ALA A 45 -0.30 6.52 3.35
CA ALA A 45 0.47 7.69 2.98
C ALA A 45 -0.20 8.55 1.89
N LEU A 46 -1.11 7.95 1.12
CA LEU A 46 -1.88 8.60 0.07
C LEU A 46 -3.27 9.10 0.54
N GLU A 47 -3.66 8.88 1.80
CA GLU A 47 -4.92 9.38 2.40
C GLU A 47 -4.87 10.89 2.67
N VAL A 48 -4.64 11.66 1.61
CA VAL A 48 -4.45 13.11 1.67
C VAL A 48 -5.30 13.82 0.65
N GLN A 49 -5.84 14.95 1.08
CA GLN A 49 -6.43 15.98 0.24
C GLN A 49 -5.54 17.21 0.31
N ILE A 50 -5.27 17.80 -0.84
CA ILE A 50 -4.58 19.08 -0.94
C ILE A 50 -5.61 20.12 -1.34
N VAL A 51 -5.77 21.17 -0.54
CA VAL A 51 -6.75 22.24 -0.77
C VAL A 51 -6.03 23.56 -0.96
N ASP A 52 -6.37 24.27 -2.01
CA ASP A 52 -5.83 25.60 -2.30
C ASP A 52 -6.56 26.71 -1.52
N SER A 53 -6.12 27.96 -1.68
CA SER A 53 -6.76 29.10 -1.03
C SER A 53 -8.18 29.44 -1.56
N GLY A 54 -8.53 28.96 -2.76
CA GLY A 54 -9.84 29.13 -3.37
C GLY A 54 -10.88 28.11 -2.88
N GLY A 55 -10.41 27.04 -2.23
CA GLY A 55 -11.24 25.91 -1.77
C GLY A 55 -11.30 24.76 -2.77
N ASP A 56 -10.56 24.84 -3.87
CA ASP A 56 -10.42 23.73 -4.82
C ASP A 56 -9.49 22.67 -4.23
N SER A 57 -9.83 21.40 -4.47
CA SER A 57 -9.17 20.26 -3.82
C SER A 57 -8.65 19.24 -4.82
N TRP A 58 -7.50 18.64 -4.50
CA TRP A 58 -6.93 17.49 -5.18
C TRP A 58 -6.75 16.32 -4.21
N SER A 59 -7.05 15.12 -4.70
CA SER A 59 -6.75 13.84 -4.04
C SER A 59 -6.29 12.82 -5.09
N VAL A 60 -5.78 11.66 -4.64
CA VAL A 60 -5.43 10.56 -5.55
C VAL A 60 -6.65 10.10 -6.38
N ASP A 61 -7.84 10.13 -5.78
CA ASP A 61 -9.09 9.72 -6.43
C ASP A 61 -9.55 10.69 -7.52
N SER A 62 -8.97 11.89 -7.61
CA SER A 62 -9.32 12.89 -8.63
C SER A 62 -8.93 12.46 -10.05
N GLY A 63 -8.06 11.45 -10.21
CA GLY A 63 -7.60 10.92 -11.51
C GLY A 63 -6.65 11.85 -12.28
N GLU A 64 -6.50 13.11 -11.87
CA GLU A 64 -5.52 14.06 -12.37
C GLU A 64 -4.19 13.93 -11.62
N SER A 65 -3.04 14.08 -12.30
CA SER A 65 -1.77 14.10 -11.59
C SER A 65 -1.63 15.38 -10.76
N PHE A 66 -1.11 15.26 -9.53
CA PHE A 66 -0.90 16.42 -8.66
C PHE A 66 -0.10 17.54 -9.34
N SER A 67 0.91 17.19 -10.14
CA SER A 67 1.71 18.17 -10.88
C SER A 67 0.92 18.97 -11.91
N LEU A 68 -0.08 18.33 -12.56
CA LEU A 68 -0.94 19.00 -13.54
C LEU A 68 -1.92 19.92 -12.81
N TRP A 69 -2.57 19.41 -11.76
CA TRP A 69 -3.46 20.20 -10.92
C TRP A 69 -2.73 21.43 -10.34
N LEU A 70 -1.55 21.23 -9.77
CA LEU A 70 -0.72 22.29 -9.17
C LEU A 70 -0.33 23.40 -10.16
N SER A 71 -0.19 23.07 -11.45
CA SER A 71 0.16 24.05 -12.48
C SER A 71 -0.91 25.14 -12.66
N SER A 72 -2.16 24.85 -12.29
CA SER A 72 -3.30 25.77 -12.39
C SER A 72 -3.74 26.35 -11.04
N HIS A 73 -3.21 25.86 -9.92
CA HIS A 73 -3.55 26.29 -8.56
C HIS A 73 -2.32 26.82 -7.81
N PRO A 74 -1.68 27.92 -8.27
CA PRO A 74 -0.53 28.50 -7.59
C PRO A 74 -0.98 29.21 -6.31
N GLY A 75 -0.35 28.91 -5.18
CA GLY A 75 -0.68 29.59 -3.94
C GLY A 75 -0.30 28.79 -2.70
N GLU A 76 -0.84 29.21 -1.57
CA GLU A 76 -0.75 28.46 -0.33
C GLU A 76 -1.61 27.19 -0.43
N LEU A 77 -1.05 26.07 0.02
CA LEU A 77 -1.69 24.76 0.00
C LEU A 77 -1.82 24.26 1.43
N SER A 78 -2.98 23.68 1.74
CA SER A 78 -3.21 22.95 2.99
C SER A 78 -3.34 21.46 2.69
N ILE A 79 -2.86 20.62 3.61
CA ILE A 79 -2.95 19.16 3.50
C ILE A 79 -3.89 18.67 4.60
N ASN A 80 -4.96 18.01 4.20
CA ASN A 80 -5.96 17.44 5.10
C ASN A 80 -6.00 15.92 4.95
N PRO A 81 -6.24 15.15 6.02
CA PRO A 81 -6.51 13.72 5.90
C PRO A 81 -7.79 13.47 5.09
N GLN A 82 -7.74 12.57 4.11
CA GLN A 82 -8.93 12.12 3.36
C GLN A 82 -8.84 10.61 3.07
N PRO A 83 -9.80 9.82 3.54
CA PRO A 83 -9.90 8.40 3.16
C PRO A 83 -10.14 8.24 1.66
N HIS A 84 -9.61 7.15 1.10
CA HIS A 84 -9.84 6.77 -0.30
C HIS A 84 -11.31 6.43 -0.53
N GLU A 85 -11.87 6.85 -1.67
CA GLU A 85 -13.21 6.44 -2.09
C GLU A 85 -13.27 4.94 -2.45
N ASP A 86 -12.22 4.44 -3.10
CA ASP A 86 -12.07 3.03 -3.48
C ASP A 86 -10.65 2.53 -3.19
N GLU A 87 -10.37 2.25 -1.91
CA GLU A 87 -9.10 1.66 -1.49
C GLU A 87 -8.85 0.30 -2.18
N THR A 88 -9.90 -0.47 -2.49
CA THR A 88 -9.73 -1.81 -3.09
C THR A 88 -9.10 -1.72 -4.47
N SER A 89 -9.58 -0.80 -5.30
CA SER A 89 -9.00 -0.55 -6.63
C SER A 89 -7.56 -0.03 -6.52
N LEU A 90 -7.28 0.88 -5.58
CA LEU A 90 -5.93 1.38 -5.35
C LEU A 90 -4.97 0.26 -4.94
N ARG A 91 -5.39 -0.62 -4.03
CA ARG A 91 -4.60 -1.78 -3.59
C ARG A 91 -4.30 -2.73 -4.76
N GLY A 92 -5.28 -2.99 -5.61
CA GLY A 92 -5.10 -3.78 -6.83
C GLY A 92 -4.07 -3.16 -7.78
N LEU A 93 -4.16 -1.85 -8.01
CA LEU A 93 -3.19 -1.13 -8.84
C LEU A 93 -1.78 -1.19 -8.26
N LEU A 94 -1.63 -0.92 -6.95
CA LEU A 94 -0.34 -0.99 -6.27
C LEU A 94 0.25 -2.38 -6.34
N TYR A 95 -0.55 -3.42 -6.11
CA TYR A 95 -0.12 -4.82 -6.25
C TYR A 95 0.43 -5.10 -7.65
N GLU A 96 -0.26 -4.68 -8.71
CA GLU A 96 0.17 -4.85 -10.09
C GLU A 96 1.48 -4.10 -10.40
N LEU A 97 1.70 -2.92 -9.80
CA LEU A 97 2.89 -2.10 -10.02
C LEU A 97 4.15 -2.64 -9.32
N ILE A 98 4.00 -3.16 -8.10
CA ILE A 98 5.14 -3.54 -7.25
C ILE A 98 5.47 -5.03 -7.31
N THR A 99 4.63 -5.85 -7.95
CA THR A 99 4.83 -7.30 -8.06
C THR A 99 5.05 -7.74 -9.51
N CYS A 100 5.92 -8.74 -9.69
CA CYS A 100 6.14 -9.37 -10.99
C CYS A 100 5.39 -10.72 -11.09
N GLU A 101 5.17 -11.21 -12.31
CA GLU A 101 4.38 -12.43 -12.55
C GLU A 101 4.90 -13.69 -11.83
N SER A 102 6.21 -13.79 -11.58
CA SER A 102 6.75 -14.91 -10.81
C SER A 102 6.27 -14.90 -9.36
N VAL A 103 6.22 -13.73 -8.73
CA VAL A 103 5.71 -13.54 -7.36
C VAL A 103 4.20 -13.77 -7.34
N LYS A 104 3.46 -13.20 -8.29
CA LYS A 104 2.00 -13.42 -8.41
C LYS A 104 1.67 -14.90 -8.57
N THR A 105 2.41 -15.62 -9.39
CA THR A 105 2.24 -17.07 -9.60
C THR A 105 2.43 -17.86 -8.29
N VAL A 106 3.43 -17.51 -7.49
CA VAL A 106 3.68 -18.16 -6.19
C VAL A 106 2.54 -17.89 -5.22
N LEU A 107 2.09 -16.63 -5.11
CA LEU A 107 1.00 -16.23 -4.22
C LEU A 107 -0.34 -16.84 -4.63
N ARG A 108 -0.63 -16.95 -5.93
CA ARG A 108 -1.82 -17.65 -6.45
C ARG A 108 -1.84 -19.13 -6.11
N ARG A 109 -0.70 -19.81 -6.21
CA ARG A 109 -0.59 -21.24 -5.91
C ARG A 109 -0.72 -21.57 -4.42
N THR A 110 -0.61 -20.56 -3.57
CA THR A 110 -0.66 -20.66 -2.11
C THR A 110 -1.84 -19.90 -1.52
N ASP A 111 -2.79 -19.46 -2.36
CA ASP A 111 -4.00 -18.72 -1.98
C ASP A 111 -3.76 -17.41 -1.19
N TYR A 112 -2.53 -16.86 -1.25
CA TYR A 112 -2.17 -15.62 -0.57
C TYR A 112 -2.40 -14.36 -1.41
N GLU A 113 -2.57 -14.45 -2.73
CA GLU A 113 -2.75 -13.25 -3.58
C GLU A 113 -3.96 -12.42 -3.14
N GLU A 114 -5.12 -13.05 -2.95
CA GLU A 114 -6.33 -12.34 -2.51
C GLU A 114 -6.15 -11.73 -1.12
N ALA A 115 -5.47 -12.42 -0.21
CA ALA A 115 -5.20 -11.92 1.14
C ALA A 115 -4.28 -10.68 1.12
N VAL A 116 -3.29 -10.64 0.24
CA VAL A 116 -2.42 -9.47 0.04
C VAL A 116 -3.22 -8.28 -0.50
N VAL A 117 -3.95 -8.50 -1.60
CA VAL A 117 -4.72 -7.43 -2.25
C VAL A 117 -5.81 -6.90 -1.32
N ALA A 118 -6.44 -7.75 -0.51
CA ALA A 118 -7.48 -7.34 0.43
C ALA A 118 -6.97 -6.76 1.76
N GLY A 119 -5.66 -6.76 2.03
CA GLY A 119 -5.12 -6.29 3.31
C GLY A 119 -5.43 -7.21 4.48
N ARG A 120 -5.53 -8.52 4.22
CA ARG A 120 -5.96 -9.55 5.18
C ARG A 120 -4.89 -10.60 5.42
N MET A 121 -3.62 -10.29 5.19
CA MET A 121 -2.52 -11.19 5.56
C MET A 121 -2.45 -11.31 7.09
N ALA A 122 -3.01 -12.40 7.62
CA ALA A 122 -2.80 -12.77 9.00
C ALA A 122 -1.36 -13.25 9.17
N ALA A 123 -0.61 -12.64 10.09
CA ALA A 123 0.49 -13.37 10.70
C ALA A 123 -0.15 -14.55 11.42
N GLY A 124 0.17 -15.78 11.00
CA GLY A 124 -0.41 -16.98 11.60
C GLY A 124 -0.35 -16.90 13.13
N TYR A 125 -1.49 -17.15 13.77
CA TYR A 125 -1.56 -17.36 15.21
C TYR A 125 -1.20 -18.80 15.54
#